data_AF-T0I0C9-F1
#
_entry.id   AF-T0I0C9-F1
#
_cell.length_a   1.000
_cell.length_b   1.000
_cell.length_c   1.000
_cell.angle_alpha   90.00
_cell.angle_beta   90.00
_cell.angle_gamma   90.00
#
_symmetry.space_group_name_H-M   'P 1'
#
loop_
_entity.id
_entity.type
_entity.pdbx_description
1 polymer ?
#
loop_
_entity_poly.entity_id
_entity_poly.type
_entity_poly.pdbx_seq_one_letter_code
_entity_poly.pdbx_strand_id
1 'polypeptide(L)'
;MPDAIDLGGAPADEDCAQLGQTEDFARLNRLEVATYRAAMIARFGQPPEGCAFVTLANRHDFGIYRTLGLTIDAGSARSDAAVLAYSQAVQDGLSSWVEAGFAPPVRYDDGGVPTLERGSIADIVMGAILATRPDATGRYPVPDFERLHQNLVAAYPGSAEAAKAILQEISA
;
A
#
# COMPACT_ATOMS: atom_id res chain seq x y z
N MET A 1 10.22 -20.95 6.23
CA MET A 1 9.50 -19.66 6.15
C MET A 1 8.30 -19.77 7.06
N PRO A 2 7.87 -18.70 7.75
CA PRO A 2 6.50 -18.68 8.26
C PRO A 2 5.55 -18.89 7.08
N ASP A 3 4.48 -19.66 7.27
CA ASP A 3 3.42 -19.79 6.26
C ASP A 3 2.83 -18.39 6.04
N ALA A 4 3.04 -17.83 4.83
CA ALA A 4 2.54 -16.53 4.45
C ALA A 4 1.74 -16.66 3.17
N ILE A 5 0.60 -15.97 3.11
CA ILE A 5 -0.14 -15.77 1.87
C ILE A 5 0.61 -14.70 1.08
N ASP A 6 1.11 -15.04 -0.10
CA ASP A 6 1.73 -14.06 -1.00
C ASP A 6 0.63 -13.28 -1.74
N LEU A 7 0.68 -11.96 -1.65
CA LEU A 7 -0.30 -11.03 -2.21
C LEU A 7 0.22 -10.32 -3.47
N GLY A 8 1.47 -10.56 -3.86
CA GLY A 8 2.13 -9.91 -5.00
C GLY A 8 2.92 -8.65 -4.64
N GLY A 9 3.61 -8.06 -5.62
CA GLY A 9 4.42 -6.85 -5.46
C GLY A 9 3.66 -5.53 -5.67
N ALA A 10 2.50 -5.61 -6.34
CA ALA A 10 1.60 -4.52 -6.71
C ALA A 10 0.18 -5.10 -6.90
N PRO A 11 -0.86 -4.27 -7.12
CA PRO A 11 -2.18 -4.74 -7.53
C PRO A 11 -2.12 -5.57 -8.84
N ALA A 12 -3.08 -6.48 -9.01
CA ALA A 12 -3.01 -7.53 -10.03
C ALA A 12 -3.01 -7.02 -11.48
N ASP A 13 -3.69 -5.90 -11.76
CA ASP A 13 -3.84 -5.33 -13.09
C ASP A 13 -2.87 -4.15 -13.35
N GLU A 14 -1.86 -3.97 -12.50
CA GLU A 14 -0.92 -2.84 -12.55
C GLU A 14 0.50 -3.29 -12.90
N ASP A 15 1.23 -2.43 -13.61
CA ASP A 15 2.65 -2.64 -13.85
C ASP A 15 3.44 -2.64 -12.53
N CYS A 16 4.52 -3.42 -12.48
CA CYS A 16 5.43 -3.49 -11.34
C CYS A 16 6.88 -3.64 -11.77
N ALA A 17 7.80 -3.35 -10.86
CA ALA A 17 9.23 -3.43 -11.12
C ALA A 17 9.62 -4.83 -11.59
N GLN A 18 10.28 -4.92 -12.75
CA GLN A 18 10.81 -6.17 -13.28
C GLN A 18 12.34 -6.23 -13.20
N LEU A 19 12.85 -7.42 -12.87
CA LEU A 19 14.29 -7.67 -12.88
C LEU A 19 14.86 -7.44 -14.28
N GLY A 20 15.94 -6.66 -14.37
CA GLY A 20 16.60 -6.34 -15.63
C GLY A 20 16.04 -5.14 -16.39
N GLN A 21 14.93 -4.54 -15.94
CA GLN A 21 14.36 -3.33 -16.57
C GLN A 21 15.11 -2.05 -16.15
N THR A 22 15.72 -2.05 -14.97
CA THR A 22 16.41 -0.89 -14.39
C THR A 22 17.50 -1.31 -13.40
N GLU A 23 18.59 -0.54 -13.32
CA GLU A 23 19.65 -0.74 -12.33
C GLU A 23 19.15 -0.46 -10.90
N ASP A 24 18.09 0.35 -10.75
CA ASP A 24 17.51 0.76 -9.47
C ASP A 24 16.37 -0.16 -8.99
N PHE A 25 16.24 -1.34 -9.60
CA PHE A 25 15.16 -2.30 -9.36
C PHE A 25 14.91 -2.53 -7.86
N ALA A 26 15.98 -2.74 -7.07
CA ALA A 26 15.84 -3.10 -5.66
C ALA A 26 15.20 -1.97 -4.84
N ARG A 27 15.40 -0.70 -5.21
CA ARG A 27 14.76 0.44 -4.54
C ARG A 27 13.30 0.57 -4.99
N LEU A 28 13.03 0.48 -6.29
CA LEU A 28 11.68 0.59 -6.85
C LEU A 28 10.76 -0.50 -6.31
N ASN A 29 11.20 -1.76 -6.34
CA ASN A 29 10.43 -2.88 -5.81
C ASN A 29 10.15 -2.77 -4.31
N ARG A 30 11.07 -2.21 -3.51
CA ARG A 30 10.79 -1.90 -2.09
C ARG A 30 9.75 -0.80 -1.92
N LEU A 31 9.82 0.24 -2.75
CA LEU A 31 8.87 1.34 -2.70
C LEU A 31 7.46 0.87 -3.12
N GLU A 32 7.35 0.05 -4.15
CA GLU A 32 6.09 -0.57 -4.59
C GLU A 32 5.48 -1.43 -3.51
N VAL A 33 6.23 -2.37 -2.92
CA VAL A 33 5.72 -3.23 -1.84
C VAL A 33 5.29 -2.42 -0.62
N ALA A 34 6.03 -1.36 -0.28
CA ALA A 34 5.65 -0.45 0.80
C ALA A 34 4.36 0.33 0.47
N THR A 35 4.21 0.77 -0.79
CA THR A 35 3.01 1.47 -1.27
C THR A 35 1.82 0.51 -1.30
N TYR A 36 2.01 -0.72 -1.75
CA TYR A 36 0.97 -1.73 -1.80
C TYR A 36 0.48 -2.10 -0.41
N ARG A 37 1.38 -2.23 0.57
CA ARG A 37 1.00 -2.34 1.99
C ARG A 37 0.12 -1.18 2.45
N ALA A 38 0.47 0.07 2.10
CA ALA A 38 -0.33 1.23 2.47
C ALA A 38 -1.71 1.23 1.79
N ALA A 39 -1.78 0.80 0.52
CA ALA A 39 -3.02 0.65 -0.22
C ALA A 39 -3.93 -0.45 0.39
N MET A 40 -3.37 -1.60 0.76
CA MET A 40 -4.09 -2.66 1.49
C MET A 40 -4.65 -2.13 2.81
N ILE A 41 -3.85 -1.38 3.58
CA ILE A 41 -4.29 -0.76 4.83
C ILE A 41 -5.38 0.29 4.58
N ALA A 42 -5.28 1.10 3.53
CA ALA A 42 -6.33 2.06 3.18
C ALA A 42 -7.65 1.33 2.94
N ARG A 43 -7.63 0.27 2.13
CA ARG A 43 -8.83 -0.47 1.74
C ARG A 43 -9.45 -1.29 2.86
N PHE A 44 -8.62 -2.04 3.60
CA PHE A 44 -9.07 -3.07 4.53
C PHE A 44 -8.81 -2.74 6.01
N GLY A 45 -8.09 -1.66 6.31
CA GLY A 45 -7.65 -1.31 7.66
C GLY A 45 -6.36 -2.04 8.08
N GLN A 46 -5.88 -1.74 9.29
CA GLN A 46 -4.74 -2.45 9.87
C GLN A 46 -5.08 -3.93 10.10
N PRO A 47 -4.12 -4.86 9.88
CA PRO A 47 -4.29 -6.25 10.28
C PRO A 47 -4.63 -6.33 11.79
N PRO A 48 -5.64 -7.15 12.19
CA PRO A 48 -5.89 -7.41 13.60
C PRO A 48 -4.73 -8.17 14.24
N GLU A 49 -4.67 -8.16 15.57
CA GLU A 49 -3.70 -8.94 16.34
C GLU A 49 -3.74 -10.42 15.93
N GLY A 50 -2.57 -11.04 15.76
CA GLY A 50 -2.44 -12.42 15.28
C GLY A 50 -2.26 -12.55 13.76
N CYS A 51 -2.32 -11.45 13.00
CA CYS A 51 -1.82 -11.41 11.63
C CYS A 51 -1.07 -10.11 11.32
N ALA A 52 -0.18 -10.15 10.35
CA ALA A 52 0.64 -9.00 9.98
C ALA A 52 1.03 -9.04 8.51
N PHE A 53 1.10 -7.86 7.89
CA PHE A 53 1.75 -7.72 6.60
C PHE A 53 3.27 -7.84 6.74
N VAL A 54 3.91 -8.59 5.86
CA VAL A 54 5.36 -8.79 5.81
C VAL A 54 5.86 -8.57 4.39
N THR A 55 7.15 -8.29 4.25
CA THR A 55 7.79 -8.29 2.92
C THR A 55 8.48 -9.63 2.74
N LEU A 56 8.05 -10.37 1.72
CA LEU A 56 8.64 -11.65 1.34
C LEU A 56 9.82 -11.38 0.41
N ALA A 57 10.91 -12.14 0.58
CA ALA A 57 12.11 -12.02 -0.26
C ALA A 57 12.22 -13.25 -1.16
N ASN A 58 11.89 -13.08 -2.43
CA ASN A 58 11.90 -14.12 -3.45
C ASN A 58 13.25 -14.09 -4.17
N ARG A 59 14.12 -15.03 -3.78
CA ARG A 59 15.48 -15.16 -4.35
C ARG A 59 15.40 -15.95 -5.65
N HIS A 60 15.85 -15.33 -6.73
CA HIS A 60 16.00 -15.95 -8.04
C HIS A 60 17.42 -15.74 -8.56
N ASP A 61 17.77 -16.46 -9.62
CA ASP A 61 19.09 -16.38 -10.25
C ASP A 61 19.41 -14.97 -10.79
N PHE A 62 18.37 -14.18 -11.08
CA PHE A 62 18.48 -12.81 -11.59
C PHE A 62 18.45 -11.73 -10.51
N GLY A 63 18.29 -12.09 -9.23
CA GLY A 63 18.25 -11.15 -8.11
C GLY A 63 17.19 -11.48 -7.06
N ILE A 64 16.93 -10.52 -6.17
CA ILE A 64 15.94 -10.68 -5.09
C ILE A 64 14.75 -9.76 -5.39
N TYR A 65 13.67 -10.34 -5.87
CA TYR A 65 12.37 -9.69 -5.97
C TYR A 65 11.65 -9.78 -4.61
N ARG A 66 10.79 -8.81 -4.31
CA ARG A 66 10.02 -8.76 -3.06
C ARG A 66 8.54 -8.61 -3.37
N THR A 67 7.74 -9.29 -2.57
CA THR A 67 6.28 -9.19 -2.55
C THR A 67 5.77 -8.81 -1.17
N LEU A 68 4.51 -8.36 -1.12
CA LEU A 68 3.76 -8.24 0.11
C LEU A 68 3.18 -9.61 0.46
N GLY A 69 3.30 -10.01 1.72
CA GLY A 69 2.62 -11.20 2.23
C GLY A 69 1.84 -10.92 3.49
N LEU A 70 0.89 -11.79 3.81
CA LEU A 70 0.19 -11.81 5.10
C LEU A 70 0.63 -13.05 5.88
N THR A 71 1.22 -12.86 7.06
CA THR A 71 1.49 -13.94 8.02
C THR A 71 0.38 -14.03 9.05
N ILE A 72 0.04 -15.27 9.42
CA ILE A 72 -0.91 -15.56 10.51
C ILE A 72 -0.18 -16.36 11.57
N ASP A 73 -0.24 -15.91 12.82
CA ASP A 73 0.40 -16.58 13.94
C ASP A 73 -0.14 -18.00 14.10
N ALA A 74 0.76 -18.98 14.19
CA ALA A 74 0.42 -20.41 14.18
C ALA A 74 -0.35 -20.89 15.43
N GLY A 75 -0.57 -20.01 16.42
CA GLY A 75 -1.33 -20.29 17.64
C GLY A 75 -2.85 -20.16 17.44
N SER A 76 -3.56 -19.75 18.50
CA SER A 76 -5.02 -19.58 18.49
C SER A 76 -5.52 -18.55 17.47
N ALA A 77 -4.64 -17.68 16.97
CA ALA A 77 -4.95 -16.68 15.95
C ALA A 77 -5.50 -17.30 14.66
N ARG A 78 -5.06 -18.50 14.26
CA ARG A 78 -5.60 -19.18 13.05
C ARG A 78 -7.09 -19.53 13.15
N SER A 79 -7.64 -19.63 14.35
CA SER A 79 -9.07 -19.89 14.59
C SER A 79 -9.84 -18.65 15.03
N ASP A 80 -9.16 -17.50 15.18
CA ASP A 80 -9.81 -16.25 15.54
C ASP A 80 -10.67 -15.73 14.38
N ALA A 81 -11.92 -15.36 14.69
CA ALA A 81 -12.88 -14.95 13.67
C ALA A 81 -12.49 -13.65 12.94
N ALA A 82 -11.84 -12.71 13.64
CA ALA A 82 -11.39 -11.46 13.02
C ALA A 82 -10.18 -11.70 12.11
N VAL A 83 -9.24 -12.55 12.53
CA VAL A 83 -8.10 -12.97 11.70
C VAL A 83 -8.58 -13.71 10.45
N LEU A 84 -9.52 -14.64 10.59
CA LEU A 84 -10.09 -15.37 9.46
C LEU A 84 -10.82 -14.43 8.49
N ALA A 85 -11.68 -13.56 8.99
CA ALA A 85 -12.39 -12.59 8.17
C ALA A 85 -11.44 -11.62 7.45
N TYR A 86 -10.40 -11.14 8.15
CA TYR A 86 -9.39 -10.27 7.55
C TYR A 86 -8.61 -11.00 6.46
N SER A 87 -8.12 -12.22 6.74
CA SER A 87 -7.38 -13.03 5.76
C SER A 87 -8.20 -13.30 4.50
N GLN A 88 -9.49 -13.61 4.64
CA GLN A 88 -10.42 -13.81 3.52
C GLN A 88 -10.66 -12.53 2.73
N ALA A 89 -10.75 -11.38 3.41
CA ALA A 89 -10.97 -10.09 2.76
C ALA A 89 -9.77 -9.64 1.92
N VAL A 90 -8.54 -9.99 2.33
CA VAL A 90 -7.31 -9.52 1.68
C VAL A 90 -6.66 -10.52 0.73
N GLN A 91 -7.09 -11.80 0.74
CA GLN A 91 -6.40 -12.88 0.00
C GLN A 91 -6.29 -12.65 -1.51
N ASP A 92 -7.26 -11.94 -2.09
CA ASP A 92 -7.29 -11.64 -3.52
C ASP A 92 -6.48 -10.36 -3.88
N GLY A 93 -5.98 -9.65 -2.87
CA GLY A 93 -5.27 -8.38 -3.06
C GLY A 93 -6.16 -7.25 -3.55
N LEU A 94 -5.54 -6.28 -4.24
CA LEU A 94 -6.24 -5.23 -4.99
C LEU A 94 -6.12 -5.52 -6.49
N SER A 95 -7.11 -5.09 -7.27
CA SER A 95 -6.99 -5.09 -8.73
C SER A 95 -6.17 -3.90 -9.22
N SER A 96 -6.39 -2.71 -8.66
CA SER A 96 -5.76 -1.45 -9.09
C SER A 96 -5.27 -0.58 -7.93
N TRP A 97 -4.42 0.41 -8.21
CA TRP A 97 -4.05 1.42 -7.19
C TRP A 97 -5.22 2.34 -6.83
N VAL A 98 -6.07 2.64 -7.81
CA VAL A 98 -7.14 3.64 -7.71
C VAL A 98 -8.23 3.22 -6.73
N GLU A 99 -8.54 1.93 -6.62
CA GLU A 99 -9.55 1.45 -5.66
C GLU A 99 -9.18 1.68 -4.18
N ALA A 100 -7.89 1.95 -3.92
CA ALA A 100 -7.36 2.32 -2.61
C ALA A 100 -7.01 3.82 -2.51
N GLY A 101 -7.31 4.62 -3.54
CA GLY A 101 -7.02 6.06 -3.56
C GLY A 101 -5.56 6.41 -3.83
N PHE A 102 -4.80 5.49 -4.43
CA PHE A 102 -3.40 5.70 -4.80
C PHE A 102 -3.24 5.88 -6.32
N ALA A 103 -2.19 6.59 -6.70
CA ALA A 103 -1.60 6.49 -8.02
C ALA A 103 -0.43 5.49 -7.98
N PRO A 104 -0.03 4.89 -9.11
CA PRO A 104 1.16 4.06 -9.17
C PRO A 104 2.39 4.83 -8.62
N PRO A 105 3.17 4.26 -7.69
CA PRO A 105 4.34 4.93 -7.11
C PRO A 105 5.49 5.07 -8.13
N VAL A 106 5.49 4.22 -9.15
CA VAL A 106 6.42 4.21 -10.26
C VAL A 106 5.61 4.03 -11.54
N ARG A 107 5.94 4.78 -12.58
CA ARG A 107 5.39 4.57 -13.93
C ARG A 107 6.48 3.99 -14.82
N TYR A 108 6.11 2.98 -15.60
CA TYR A 108 6.98 2.27 -16.52
C TYR A 108 6.53 2.58 -17.94
N ASP A 109 7.25 3.47 -18.63
CA ASP A 109 7.04 3.68 -20.05
C ASP A 109 7.82 2.62 -20.84
N ASP A 110 7.27 2.15 -21.96
CA ASP A 110 7.91 1.13 -22.80
C ASP A 110 9.33 1.56 -23.23
N GLY A 111 10.33 0.84 -22.74
CA GLY A 111 11.75 1.11 -23.00
C GLY A 111 12.30 2.40 -22.36
N GLY A 112 11.50 3.07 -21.54
CA GLY A 112 11.87 4.29 -20.82
C GLY A 112 12.52 4.03 -19.46
N VAL A 113 13.13 5.08 -18.90
CA VAL A 113 13.58 5.08 -17.51
C VAL A 113 12.35 5.20 -16.61
N PRO A 114 12.19 4.34 -15.58
CA PRO A 114 11.05 4.44 -14.67
C PRO A 114 10.94 5.83 -14.03
N THR A 115 9.73 6.39 -14.00
CA THR A 115 9.49 7.73 -13.45
C THR A 115 8.78 7.66 -12.09
N LEU A 116 9.15 8.57 -11.19
CA LEU A 116 8.60 8.65 -9.84
C LEU A 116 8.14 10.08 -9.57
N GLU A 117 6.87 10.25 -9.22
CA GLU A 117 6.38 11.55 -8.74
C GLU A 117 6.78 11.80 -7.29
N ARG A 118 6.94 10.73 -6.49
CA ARG A 118 7.25 10.78 -5.06
C ARG A 118 8.25 9.69 -4.71
N GLY A 119 9.34 10.07 -4.04
CA GLY A 119 10.45 9.16 -3.75
C GLY A 119 10.33 8.37 -2.44
N SER A 120 9.38 8.74 -1.57
CA SER A 120 9.24 8.15 -0.23
C SER A 120 7.81 7.68 0.03
N ILE A 121 7.67 6.63 0.85
CA ILE A 121 6.36 6.14 1.28
C ILE A 121 5.57 7.19 2.06
N ALA A 122 6.26 8.04 2.84
CA ALA A 122 5.61 9.09 3.61
C ALA A 122 4.92 10.11 2.70
N ASP A 123 5.59 10.51 1.61
CA ASP A 123 5.06 11.45 0.62
C ASP A 123 3.91 10.84 -0.18
N ILE A 124 4.03 9.55 -0.55
CA ILE A 124 3.00 8.82 -1.29
C ILE A 124 1.72 8.71 -0.45
N VAL A 125 1.84 8.29 0.81
CA VAL A 125 0.71 8.20 1.74
C VAL A 125 0.11 9.58 2.00
N MET A 126 0.93 10.62 2.19
CA MET A 126 0.44 11.99 2.32
C MET A 126 -0.38 12.41 1.09
N GLY A 127 0.08 12.07 -0.12
CA GLY A 127 -0.67 12.29 -1.35
C GLY A 127 -2.03 11.58 -1.36
N ALA A 128 -2.09 10.32 -0.94
CA ALA A 128 -3.34 9.56 -0.84
C ALA A 128 -4.29 10.14 0.23
N ILE A 129 -3.77 10.57 1.39
CA ILE A 129 -4.54 11.27 2.44
C ILE A 129 -5.15 12.55 1.87
N LEU A 130 -4.36 13.34 1.13
CA LEU A 130 -4.86 14.55 0.47
C LEU A 130 -5.91 14.20 -0.59
N ALA A 131 -5.70 13.18 -1.42
CA ALA A 131 -6.63 12.79 -2.47
C ALA A 131 -7.99 12.29 -1.93
N THR A 132 -7.98 11.61 -0.79
CA THR A 132 -9.18 11.01 -0.16
C THR A 132 -9.84 11.90 0.88
N ARG A 133 -9.34 13.12 1.12
CA ARG A 133 -9.85 14.02 2.17
C ARG A 133 -11.30 14.46 1.93
N PRO A 134 -12.04 14.80 3.00
CA PRO A 134 -13.31 15.46 2.85
C PRO A 134 -13.14 16.91 2.36
N ASP A 135 -14.19 17.49 1.80
CA ASP A 135 -14.25 18.92 1.50
C ASP A 135 -14.35 19.78 2.77
N ALA A 136 -14.42 21.11 2.60
CA ALA A 136 -14.53 22.06 3.71
C ALA A 136 -15.79 21.89 4.58
N THR A 137 -16.80 21.18 4.09
CA THR A 137 -18.03 20.86 4.84
C THR A 137 -17.96 19.52 5.56
N GLY A 138 -16.84 18.79 5.43
CA GLY A 138 -16.66 17.45 5.99
C GLY A 138 -17.23 16.34 5.10
N ARG A 139 -17.66 16.65 3.87
CA ARG A 139 -18.25 15.67 2.95
C ARG A 139 -17.17 15.03 2.08
N TYR A 140 -17.21 13.70 1.96
CA TYR A 140 -16.37 12.97 1.03
C TYR A 140 -16.97 12.97 -0.38
N PRO A 141 -16.17 13.28 -1.43
CA PRO A 141 -16.67 13.35 -2.80
C PRO A 141 -17.01 11.96 -3.38
N VAL A 142 -16.33 10.93 -2.91
CA VAL A 142 -16.59 9.53 -3.23
C VAL A 142 -16.91 8.79 -1.93
N PRO A 143 -18.01 8.01 -1.84
CA PRO A 143 -18.40 7.35 -0.59
C PRO A 143 -17.29 6.51 0.05
N ASP A 144 -16.51 5.78 -0.76
CA ASP A 144 -15.44 4.92 -0.27
C ASP A 144 -14.24 5.71 0.30
N PHE A 145 -14.08 6.99 -0.05
CA PHE A 145 -12.95 7.80 0.41
C PHE A 145 -12.95 8.01 1.92
N GLU A 146 -14.12 8.02 2.56
CA GLU A 146 -14.19 8.12 4.02
C GLU A 146 -13.41 7.00 4.70
N ARG A 147 -13.64 5.75 4.26
CA ARG A 147 -12.93 4.59 4.80
C ARG A 147 -11.44 4.66 4.53
N LEU A 148 -11.07 4.94 3.27
CA LEU A 148 -9.66 5.02 2.87
C LEU A 148 -8.92 6.08 3.69
N HIS A 149 -9.51 7.27 3.81
CA HIS A 149 -8.95 8.40 4.54
C HIS A 149 -8.77 8.09 6.03
N GLN A 150 -9.81 7.58 6.68
CA GLN A 150 -9.77 7.23 8.10
C GLN A 150 -8.72 6.17 8.41
N ASN A 151 -8.65 5.11 7.59
CA ASN A 151 -7.65 4.06 7.75
C ASN A 151 -6.23 4.59 7.58
N LEU A 152 -5.98 5.44 6.57
CA LEU A 152 -4.67 6.03 6.33
C LEU A 152 -4.24 6.98 7.44
N VAL A 153 -5.15 7.85 7.90
CA VAL A 153 -4.86 8.78 9.02
C VAL A 153 -4.54 8.02 10.30
N ALA A 154 -5.29 6.94 10.60
CA ALA A 154 -5.03 6.11 11.76
C ALA A 154 -3.69 5.36 11.67
N ALA A 155 -3.35 4.84 10.49
CA ALA A 155 -2.15 4.04 10.26
C ALA A 155 -0.86 4.88 10.10
N TYR A 156 -0.96 6.09 9.57
CA TYR A 156 0.17 6.93 9.18
C TYR A 156 0.05 8.35 9.74
N PRO A 157 0.09 8.53 11.08
CA PRO A 157 -0.12 9.82 11.71
C PRO A 157 0.90 10.88 11.25
N GLY A 158 2.16 10.51 11.00
CA GLY A 158 3.17 11.45 10.48
C GLY A 158 2.82 12.03 9.11
N SER A 159 2.34 11.20 8.17
CA SER A 159 1.87 11.66 6.86
C SER A 159 0.58 12.48 6.97
N ALA A 160 -0.29 12.15 7.93
CA ALA A 160 -1.51 12.92 8.18
C ALA A 160 -1.20 14.33 8.71
N GLU A 161 -0.25 14.48 9.64
CA GLU A 161 0.19 15.79 10.12
C GLU A 161 0.84 16.63 9.01
N ALA A 162 1.68 16.01 8.17
CA ALA A 162 2.25 16.69 7.00
C ALA A 162 1.18 17.18 6.01
N ALA A 163 0.15 16.36 5.75
CA ALA A 163 -0.98 16.75 4.91
C ALA A 163 -1.75 17.95 5.50
N LYS A 164 -1.97 17.98 6.82
CA LYS A 164 -2.63 19.11 7.50
C LYS A 164 -1.83 20.40 7.36
N ALA A 165 -0.51 20.35 7.53
CA ALA A 165 0.36 21.51 7.38
C ALA A 165 0.25 22.13 5.97
N ILE A 166 0.28 21.31 4.92
CA ILE A 166 0.10 21.76 3.53
C ILE A 166 -1.24 22.49 3.33
N LEU A 167 -2.32 21.94 3.89
CA LEU A 167 -3.65 22.55 3.75
C LEU A 167 -3.76 23.90 4.48
N GLN A 168 -3.06 24.06 5.61
CA GLN A 168 -3.00 25.33 6.33
C GLN A 168 -2.22 26.38 5.53
N GLU A 169 -1.12 26.00 4.88
CA GLU A 169 -0.34 26.91 4.02
C GLU A 169 -1.12 27.39 2.80
N ILE A 170 -1.91 26.51 2.16
CA ILE A 170 -2.72 26.87 0.98
C ILE A 170 -3.89 27.81 1.36
N SER A 171 -4.34 27.76 2.62
CA SER A 171 -5.47 28.54 3.11
C SER A 171 -5.07 29.88 3.73
N ALA A 172 -3.76 30.15 3.86
CA ALA A 172 -3.18 31.37 4.43
C ALA A 172 -2.92 32.43 3.35
#